data_AF-A0A060YXQ5-F1
#
_entry.id   AF-A0A060YXQ5-F1
#
_cell.length_a   1.000
_cell.length_b   1.000
_cell.length_c   1.000
_cell.angle_alpha   90.00
_cell.angle_beta   90.00
_cell.angle_gamma   90.00
#
_symmetry.space_group_name_H-M   'P 1'
#
loop_
_entity.id
_entity.type
_entity.pdbx_description
1 polymer ?
#
loop_
_entity_poly.entity_id
_entity_poly.type
_entity_poly.pdbx_seq_one_letter_code
_entity_poly.pdbx_strand_id
1 'polypeptide(L)'
;MFVAPPGYQPVYNPSIPYVGPIYGGLRSGMSVYIQGVIPHEITRFNMNLQCGESEGSDIGFHFSPCFDNWDKVVFNSCQEGEWGSEEEIHNMPFSKGDAFEMVIIINQEGYQVRYRDTIYIYTL
;
A
#
# COMPACT_ATOMS: atom_id res chain seq x y z
N MET A 1 -21.32 -13.95 -14.43
CA MET A 1 -20.02 -14.10 -13.73
C MET A 1 -19.06 -13.12 -14.38
N PHE A 2 -18.57 -12.12 -13.64
CA PHE A 2 -17.57 -11.19 -14.17
C PHE A 2 -16.23 -11.93 -14.22
N VAL A 3 -15.58 -11.94 -15.38
CA VAL A 3 -14.23 -12.49 -15.54
C VAL A 3 -13.31 -11.29 -15.71
N ALA A 4 -12.40 -11.07 -14.76
CA ALA A 4 -11.43 -9.99 -14.89
C ALA A 4 -10.57 -10.21 -16.14
N PRO A 5 -10.17 -9.15 -16.85
CA PRO A 5 -9.23 -9.28 -17.97
C PRO A 5 -7.95 -10.01 -17.52
N PRO A 6 -7.27 -10.76 -18.41
CA PRO A 6 -5.97 -11.34 -18.12
C PRO A 6 -5.01 -10.30 -17.51
N GLY A 7 -4.35 -10.63 -16.41
CA GLY A 7 -3.50 -9.71 -15.63
C GLY A 7 -4.22 -8.97 -14.48
N TYR A 8 -5.55 -9.03 -14.40
CA TYR A 8 -6.34 -8.46 -13.30
C TYR A 8 -6.91 -9.54 -12.37
N GLN A 9 -6.38 -10.76 -12.45
CA GLN A 9 -6.79 -11.86 -11.59
C GLN A 9 -6.20 -11.66 -10.19
N PRO A 10 -6.96 -11.94 -9.11
CA PRO A 10 -6.44 -11.82 -7.76
C PRO A 10 -5.30 -12.81 -7.51
N VAL A 11 -4.33 -12.38 -6.71
CA VAL A 11 -3.29 -13.27 -6.17
C VAL A 11 -3.75 -13.72 -4.78
N TYR A 12 -3.94 -15.02 -4.62
CA TYR A 12 -4.41 -15.61 -3.37
C TYR A 12 -3.25 -16.16 -2.55
N ASN A 13 -3.25 -15.85 -1.25
CA ASN A 13 -2.28 -16.33 -0.26
C ASN A 13 -0.81 -16.20 -0.71
N PRO A 14 -0.36 -15.01 -1.19
CA PRO A 14 1.04 -14.82 -1.52
C PRO A 14 1.92 -14.98 -0.27
N SER A 15 3.11 -15.57 -0.43
CA SER A 15 4.15 -15.53 0.60
C SER A 15 4.60 -14.09 0.82
N ILE A 16 4.85 -13.72 2.09
CA ILE A 16 5.35 -12.39 2.47
C ILE A 16 6.85 -12.51 2.81
N PRO A 17 7.74 -11.66 2.25
CA PRO A 17 7.45 -10.52 1.37
C PRO A 17 6.96 -10.93 -0.02
N TYR A 18 6.04 -10.14 -0.57
CA TYR A 18 5.46 -10.33 -1.91
C TYR A 18 5.88 -9.19 -2.83
N VAL A 19 6.40 -9.53 -4.00
CA VAL A 19 6.66 -8.60 -5.12
C VAL A 19 6.01 -9.21 -6.35
N GLY A 20 5.19 -8.43 -7.06
CA GLY A 20 4.54 -8.88 -8.28
C GLY A 20 4.16 -7.73 -9.19
N PRO A 21 4.03 -7.99 -10.50
CA PRO A 21 3.79 -6.96 -11.48
C PRO A 21 2.34 -6.45 -11.43
N ILE A 22 2.18 -5.14 -11.63
CA ILE A 22 0.89 -4.55 -12.00
C ILE A 22 0.83 -4.56 -13.53
N TYR A 23 0.13 -5.54 -14.09
CA TYR A 23 0.06 -5.72 -15.54
C TYR A 23 -0.54 -4.50 -16.25
N GLY A 24 0.19 -3.95 -17.21
CA GLY A 24 -0.19 -2.74 -17.94
C GLY A 24 0.20 -1.42 -17.27
N GLY A 25 0.84 -1.49 -16.11
CA GLY A 25 1.27 -0.35 -15.30
C GLY A 25 0.13 0.30 -14.52
N LEU A 26 0.49 1.12 -13.54
CA LEU A 26 -0.47 1.95 -12.80
C LEU A 26 -1.01 3.09 -13.66
N ARG A 27 -2.32 3.35 -13.55
CA ARG A 27 -3.03 4.40 -14.29
C ARG A 27 -4.10 5.03 -13.41
N SER A 28 -4.36 6.31 -13.66
CA SER A 28 -5.49 7.00 -13.04
C SER A 28 -6.80 6.25 -13.31
N GLY A 29 -7.63 6.10 -12.27
CA GLY A 29 -8.85 5.31 -12.28
C GLY A 29 -8.69 3.85 -11.85
N MET A 30 -7.44 3.37 -11.65
CA MET A 30 -7.20 2.02 -11.12
C MET A 30 -7.43 1.94 -9.61
N SER A 31 -7.69 0.73 -9.12
CA SER A 31 -7.79 0.41 -7.70
C SER A 31 -7.05 -0.89 -7.40
N VAL A 32 -6.25 -0.88 -6.35
CA VAL A 32 -5.55 -2.07 -5.82
C VAL A 32 -6.23 -2.48 -4.52
N TYR A 33 -6.76 -3.71 -4.50
CA TYR A 33 -7.44 -4.27 -3.33
C TYR A 33 -6.51 -5.19 -2.58
N ILE A 34 -6.43 -5.03 -1.25
CA ILE A 34 -5.57 -5.82 -0.38
C ILE A 34 -6.40 -6.28 0.81
N GLN A 35 -6.40 -7.59 1.04
CA GLN A 35 -7.03 -8.24 2.17
C GLN A 35 -5.97 -9.05 2.92
N GLY A 36 -6.04 -9.06 4.24
CA GLY A 36 -5.10 -9.81 5.06
C GLY A 36 -5.45 -9.80 6.54
N VAL A 37 -4.55 -10.34 7.36
CA VAL A 37 -4.64 -10.31 8.82
C VAL A 37 -3.35 -9.72 9.35
N ILE A 38 -3.45 -8.76 10.27
CA ILE A 38 -2.30 -8.15 10.91
C ILE A 38 -1.77 -9.11 11.98
N PRO A 39 -0.51 -9.56 11.94
CA PRO A 39 0.05 -10.42 12.99
C PRO A 39 0.05 -9.73 14.37
N HIS A 40 -0.18 -10.50 15.45
CA HIS A 40 -0.22 -9.97 16.81
C HIS A 40 1.09 -9.30 17.26
N GLU A 41 2.23 -9.84 16.84
CA GLU A 41 3.56 -9.37 17.28
C GLU A 41 4.21 -8.40 16.29
N ILE A 42 3.44 -7.83 15.34
CA ILE A 42 4.01 -6.93 14.34
C ILE A 42 4.38 -5.57 14.97
N THR A 43 5.50 -5.01 14.52
CA THR A 43 5.90 -3.64 14.83
C THR A 43 5.63 -2.70 13.66
N ARG A 44 5.77 -3.17 12.42
CA ARG A 44 5.59 -2.39 11.20
C ARG A 44 5.30 -3.32 10.01
N PHE A 45 4.54 -2.83 9.04
CA PHE A 45 4.53 -3.38 7.68
C PHE A 45 4.51 -2.25 6.68
N ASN A 46 4.80 -2.57 5.41
CA ASN A 46 4.71 -1.59 4.34
C ASN A 46 4.11 -2.19 3.07
N MET A 47 3.53 -1.32 2.26
CA MET A 47 3.05 -1.59 0.92
C MET A 47 3.63 -0.53 0.01
N ASN A 48 4.36 -0.97 -1.01
CA ASN A 48 5.02 -0.11 -1.98
C ASN A 48 4.38 -0.24 -3.35
N LEU A 49 4.14 0.88 -4.02
CA LEU A 49 3.98 0.93 -5.46
C LEU A 49 5.29 1.44 -6.05
N GLN A 50 5.98 0.56 -6.79
CA GLN A 50 7.38 0.75 -7.19
C GLN A 50 7.61 0.55 -8.69
N CYS A 51 8.62 1.22 -9.22
CA CYS A 51 9.03 1.22 -10.62
C CYS A 51 10.08 0.11 -10.88
N GLY A 52 9.67 -1.14 -10.68
CA GLY A 52 10.51 -2.32 -10.93
C GLY A 52 10.38 -3.38 -9.85
N GLU A 53 11.05 -4.52 -10.06
CA GLU A 53 11.02 -5.67 -9.14
C GLU A 53 12.30 -5.77 -8.29
N SER A 54 13.32 -4.98 -8.60
CA SER A 54 14.61 -5.02 -7.93
C SER A 54 14.58 -4.31 -6.59
N GLU A 55 15.41 -4.76 -5.65
CA GLU A 55 15.75 -3.95 -4.49
C GLU A 55 16.36 -2.62 -4.95
N GLY A 56 15.85 -1.50 -4.43
CA GLY A 56 16.28 -0.16 -4.81
C GLY A 56 15.55 0.44 -6.03
N SER A 57 14.55 -0.23 -6.60
CA SER A 57 13.62 0.41 -7.54
C SER A 57 12.92 1.60 -6.88
N ASP A 58 12.74 2.68 -7.64
CA ASP A 58 12.02 3.87 -7.16
C ASP A 58 10.64 3.50 -6.62
N ILE A 59 10.27 4.11 -5.49
CA ILE A 59 8.98 3.91 -4.83
C ILE A 59 8.18 5.19 -5.03
N GLY A 60 7.18 5.14 -5.91
CA GLY A 60 6.27 6.25 -6.13
C GLY A 60 5.25 6.43 -5.00
N PHE A 61 4.99 5.36 -4.23
CA PHE A 61 4.11 5.40 -3.07
C PHE A 61 4.57 4.38 -2.03
N HIS A 62 5.02 4.86 -0.87
CA HIS A 62 5.30 4.08 0.32
C HIS A 62 4.18 4.29 1.33
N PHE A 63 3.50 3.22 1.73
CA PHE A 63 2.52 3.23 2.81
C PHE A 63 3.00 2.32 3.93
N SER A 64 3.16 2.87 5.13
CA SER A 64 3.80 2.13 6.21
C SER A 64 3.15 2.37 7.59
N PRO A 65 2.21 1.51 7.99
CA PRO A 65 1.69 1.48 9.35
C PRO A 65 2.77 1.01 10.35
N CYS A 66 2.96 1.82 11.39
CA CYS A 66 3.91 1.62 12.48
C CYS A 66 3.14 1.49 13.79
N PHE A 67 3.41 0.43 14.55
CA PHE A 67 2.77 0.08 15.82
C PHE A 67 3.74 0.14 17.01
N ASP A 68 4.81 0.93 16.88
CA ASP A 68 5.76 1.25 17.92
C ASP A 68 5.55 2.69 18.39
N ASN A 69 5.60 2.91 19.71
CA ASN A 69 5.63 4.22 20.36
C ASN A 69 4.80 5.32 19.67
N TRP A 70 3.47 5.25 19.85
CA TRP A 70 2.45 6.10 19.22
C TRP A 70 2.15 5.70 17.78
N ASP A 71 1.20 4.76 17.66
CA ASP A 71 0.74 4.23 16.38
C ASP A 71 0.47 5.32 15.35
N LYS A 72 1.04 5.12 14.17
CA LYS A 72 0.99 6.08 13.05
C LYS A 72 1.07 5.38 11.71
N VAL A 73 0.57 6.05 10.69
CA VAL A 73 0.77 5.66 9.30
C VAL A 73 1.74 6.66 8.67
N VAL A 74 2.83 6.15 8.11
CA VAL A 74 3.83 6.96 7.40
C VAL A 74 3.63 6.81 5.89
N PHE A 75 3.63 7.94 5.19
CA PHE A 75 3.64 8.01 3.74
C PHE A 75 4.92 8.67 3.25
N ASN A 76 5.48 8.16 2.16
CA ASN A 76 6.65 8.77 1.52
C ASN A 76 6.77 8.30 0.05
N SER A 77 7.78 8.82 -0.64
CA SER A 77 8.30 8.29 -1.90
C SER A 77 9.83 8.19 -1.81
N CYS A 78 10.41 7.34 -2.65
CA CYS A 78 11.86 7.17 -2.76
C CYS A 78 12.26 7.23 -4.23
N GLN A 79 13.12 8.16 -4.59
CA GLN A 79 13.58 8.38 -5.97
C GLN A 79 15.10 8.40 -5.98
N GLU A 80 15.71 7.62 -6.86
CA GLU A 80 17.17 7.48 -6.97
C GLU A 80 17.83 7.04 -5.65
N GLY A 81 17.10 6.32 -4.80
CA GLY A 81 17.56 5.85 -3.49
C GLY A 81 17.38 6.87 -2.35
N GLU A 82 16.90 8.08 -2.63
CA GLU A 82 16.68 9.12 -1.64
C GLU A 82 15.20 9.19 -1.23
N TRP A 83 14.95 9.16 0.07
CA TRP A 83 13.60 9.32 0.64
C TRP A 83 13.17 10.78 0.64
N GLY A 84 11.91 11.03 0.30
CA GLY A 84 11.27 12.34 0.42
C GLY A 84 10.96 12.73 1.87
N SER A 85 10.19 13.82 2.03
CA SER A 85 9.67 14.23 3.33
C SER A 85 8.57 13.27 3.79
N GLU A 86 8.69 12.76 5.01
CA GLU A 86 7.68 11.88 5.59
C GLU A 86 6.39 12.63 5.93
N GLU A 87 5.25 12.05 5.58
CA GLU A 87 3.94 12.45 6.09
C GLU A 87 3.47 11.43 7.13
N GLU A 88 3.27 11.88 8.37
CA GLU A 88 2.83 11.02 9.46
C GLU A 88 1.38 11.33 9.86
N ILE A 89 0.56 10.29 9.95
CA ILE A 89 -0.83 10.40 10.38
C ILE A 89 -1.06 9.53 11.62
N HIS A 90 -1.32 10.19 12.75
CA HIS A 90 -1.62 9.56 14.04
C HIS A 90 -3.10 9.15 14.17
N ASN A 91 -3.61 8.49 13.15
CA ASN A 91 -4.93 7.88 13.14
C ASN A 91 -4.76 6.47 12.57
N MET A 92 -4.28 5.55 13.40
CA MET A 92 -4.01 4.17 12.99
C MET A 92 -5.33 3.43 12.75
N PRO A 93 -5.58 2.91 11.54
CA PRO A 93 -6.83 2.22 11.23
C PRO A 93 -6.73 0.71 11.47
N PHE A 94 -5.50 0.18 11.54
CA PHE A 94 -5.22 -1.24 11.70
C PHE A 94 -5.15 -1.62 13.18
N SER A 95 -5.49 -2.86 13.48
CA SER A 95 -5.36 -3.43 14.82
C SER A 95 -4.64 -4.76 14.74
N LYS A 96 -3.72 -5.00 15.68
CA LYS A 96 -2.95 -6.25 15.74
C LYS A 96 -3.90 -7.42 16.00
N GLY A 97 -3.80 -8.47 15.19
CA GLY A 97 -4.69 -9.64 15.22
C GLY A 97 -5.92 -9.52 14.33
N ASP A 98 -6.27 -8.33 13.85
CA ASP A 98 -7.49 -8.11 13.08
C ASP A 98 -7.28 -8.38 11.59
N ALA A 99 -8.36 -8.88 10.96
CA ALA A 99 -8.47 -8.88 9.51
C ALA A 99 -8.72 -7.46 8.98
N PHE A 100 -8.12 -7.15 7.84
CA PHE A 100 -8.27 -5.88 7.15
C PHE A 100 -8.66 -6.07 5.69
N GLU A 101 -9.41 -5.11 5.17
CA GLU A 101 -9.60 -4.88 3.74
C GLU A 101 -9.30 -3.42 3.47
N MET A 102 -8.46 -3.16 2.49
CA MET A 102 -8.15 -1.80 2.05
C MET A 102 -8.11 -1.71 0.54
N VAL A 103 -8.34 -0.49 0.05
CA VAL A 103 -8.20 -0.16 -1.36
C VAL A 103 -7.29 1.05 -1.53
N ILE A 104 -6.33 0.94 -2.45
CA ILE A 104 -5.51 2.06 -2.92
C ILE A 104 -6.10 2.49 -4.27
N ILE A 105 -6.64 3.69 -4.32
CA ILE A 105 -7.23 4.29 -5.51
C ILE A 105 -6.21 5.25 -6.11
N ILE A 106 -5.92 5.06 -7.39
CA ILE A 106 -4.98 5.88 -8.13
C ILE A 106 -5.77 6.94 -8.89
N ASN A 107 -5.47 8.21 -8.64
CA ASN A 107 -6.08 9.34 -9.33
C ASN A 107 -4.98 10.20 -9.98
N GLN A 108 -5.37 11.29 -10.65
CA GLN A 108 -4.40 12.14 -11.35
C GLN A 108 -3.52 12.96 -10.38
N GLU A 109 -4.00 13.17 -9.16
CA GLU A 109 -3.34 14.00 -8.13
C GLU A 109 -2.44 13.15 -7.21
N GLY A 110 -2.66 11.83 -7.15
CA GLY A 110 -1.84 10.92 -6.35
C GLY A 110 -2.59 9.63 -5.98
N TYR A 111 -2.56 9.30 -4.70
CA TYR A 111 -3.06 8.06 -4.14
C TYR A 111 -4.05 8.33 -3.01
N GLN A 112 -5.17 7.61 -3.03
CA GLN A 112 -6.13 7.62 -1.95
C GLN A 112 -6.21 6.21 -1.35
N VAL A 113 -5.88 6.08 -0.06
CA VAL A 113 -6.06 4.84 0.68
C VAL A 113 -7.38 4.89 1.43
N ARG A 114 -8.25 3.90 1.20
CA ARG A 114 -9.48 3.73 1.98
C ARG A 114 -9.41 2.45 2.79
N TYR A 115 -9.78 2.56 4.06
CA TYR A 115 -9.96 1.45 4.97
C TYR A 115 -11.17 1.75 5.85
N ARG A 116 -12.21 0.90 5.80
CA ARG A 116 -13.49 1.12 6.50
C ARG A 116 -13.97 2.57 6.28
N ASP A 117 -14.10 3.35 7.35
CA ASP A 117 -14.54 4.75 7.33
C ASP A 117 -13.38 5.76 7.23
N THR A 118 -12.13 5.29 7.23
CA THR A 118 -10.94 6.14 7.18
C THR A 118 -10.42 6.30 5.76
N ILE A 119 -10.05 7.53 5.42
CA ILE A 119 -9.46 7.90 4.14
C ILE A 119 -8.14 8.63 4.39
N TYR A 120 -7.07 8.18 3.73
CA TYR A 120 -5.81 8.89 3.62
C TYR A 120 -5.59 9.33 2.19
N ILE A 121 -5.01 10.51 2.00
CA ILE A 121 -4.71 11.08 0.69
C ILE A 121 -3.22 11.42 0.70
N TYR A 122 -2.50 10.91 -0.29
CA TYR A 122 -1.10 11.23 -0.54
C TYR A 122 -0.98 11.79 -1.95
N THR A 123 -0.60 13.05 -2.05
CA THR A 123 -0.52 13.81 -3.31
C THR A 123 0.92 13.80 -3.81
N LEU A 124 1.11 13.64 -5.12
CA LEU A 124 2.41 13.61 -5.78
C LEU A 124 2.94 15.01 -6.13
#